data_AF-A0A0B2A4N6-F1
#
_entry.id   AF-A0A0B2A4N6-F1
#
_cell.length_a   1.000
_cell.length_b   1.000
_cell.length_c   1.000
_cell.angle_alpha   90.00
_cell.angle_beta   90.00
_cell.angle_gamma   90.00
#
_symmetry.space_group_name_H-M   'P 1'
#
loop_
_entity.id
_entity.type
_entity.pdbx_description
1 polymer ?
#
loop_
_entity_poly.entity_id
_entity_poly.type
_entity_poly.pdbx_seq_one_letter_code
_entity_poly.pdbx_strand_id
1 'polypeptide(L)'
;MFPLLIGIGTPVLIIVVIMWVFRTRGTRDAAPIVRIALMISAAWAGLALLWGVVRTVLWFQPGIGIPFTVRTLAYWPVPESSDALATAGSIQLDGGFTLAQLTSFDLLSTPTRGILAVGDLLGTGLTVVIVGLIALACFRFIQGKPFAPELARLSLIAASVVLVGGIATQVVAQYGGTQALAEIVSAGLGPDGVQAAGIWAIDWWPVWLAIGLAAFSALMRHGTVLQRETEGLV
;
A
#
# COMPACT_ATOMS: atom_id res chain seq x y z
N MET A 1 21.24 -11.71 9.05
CA MET A 1 21.88 -10.41 8.76
C MET A 1 21.76 -9.95 7.30
N PHE A 2 21.66 -10.84 6.31
CA PHE A 2 21.45 -10.46 4.90
C PHE A 2 20.16 -9.68 4.54
N PRO A 3 18.98 -9.88 5.18
CA PRO A 3 17.77 -9.13 4.78
C PRO A 3 17.79 -7.65 5.19
N LEU A 4 18.59 -7.27 6.19
CA LEU A 4 18.73 -5.87 6.65
C LEU A 4 19.59 -5.02 5.71
N LEU A 5 20.60 -5.61 5.08
CA LEU A 5 21.50 -4.90 4.15
C LEU A 5 20.84 -4.61 2.80
N ILE A 6 19.94 -5.48 2.33
CA ILE A 6 19.12 -5.23 1.14
C ILE A 6 18.02 -4.19 1.45
N GLY A 7 17.49 -4.19 2.67
CA GLY A 7 16.47 -3.23 3.13
C GLY A 7 16.97 -1.79 3.34
N ILE A 8 18.25 -1.59 3.67
CA ILE A 8 18.83 -0.25 3.91
C ILE A 8 19.71 0.21 2.73
N GLY A 9 20.37 -0.70 2.02
CA GLY A 9 21.26 -0.35 0.90
C GLY A 9 20.51 0.24 -0.31
N THR A 10 19.30 -0.25 -0.58
CA THR A 10 18.47 0.25 -1.69
C THR A 10 17.96 1.68 -1.49
N PRO A 11 17.39 2.10 -0.34
CA PRO A 11 16.97 3.49 -0.15
C PRO A 11 18.15 4.46 -0.15
N VAL A 12 19.30 4.08 0.42
CA VAL A 12 20.49 4.94 0.44
C VAL A 12 21.04 5.17 -0.98
N LEU A 13 21.13 4.12 -1.79
CA LEU A 13 21.63 4.22 -3.17
C LEU A 13 20.70 5.06 -4.06
N ILE A 14 19.39 4.97 -3.83
CA ILE A 14 18.38 5.80 -4.50
C ILE A 14 18.48 7.26 -4.06
N ILE A 15 18.64 7.54 -2.75
CA ILE A 15 18.87 8.90 -2.23
C ILE A 15 20.15 9.50 -2.85
N VAL A 16 21.21 8.70 -3.01
CA VAL A 16 22.47 9.13 -3.64
C VAL A 16 22.29 9.44 -5.13
N VAL A 17 21.58 8.59 -5.89
CA VAL A 17 21.28 8.86 -7.31
C VAL A 17 20.42 10.11 -7.47
N ILE A 18 19.44 10.29 -6.58
CA ILE A 18 18.60 11.49 -6.52
C ILE A 18 19.46 12.73 -6.24
N MET A 19 20.31 12.71 -5.20
CA MET A 19 21.24 13.80 -4.88
C MET A 19 22.23 14.10 -6.02
N TRP A 20 22.69 13.08 -6.73
CA TRP A 20 23.59 13.22 -7.88
C TRP A 20 22.90 13.94 -9.04
N VAL A 21 21.65 13.56 -9.36
CA VAL A 21 20.83 14.26 -10.36
C VAL A 21 20.55 15.71 -9.94
N PHE A 22 20.30 15.97 -8.66
CA PHE A 22 20.10 17.32 -8.11
C PHE A 22 21.33 18.22 -8.23
N ARG A 23 22.52 17.68 -7.96
CA ARG A 23 23.77 18.44 -8.04
C ARG A 23 24.04 18.95 -9.46
N THR A 24 23.46 18.31 -10.49
CA THR A 24 23.63 18.72 -11.88
C THR A 24 22.62 19.76 -12.38
N ARG A 25 21.55 20.08 -11.64
CA ARG A 25 20.50 21.00 -12.11
C ARG A 25 20.19 22.07 -11.07
N GLY A 26 21.02 23.11 -11.02
CA GLY A 26 20.76 24.30 -10.22
C GLY A 26 19.72 25.21 -10.87
N THR A 27 18.74 25.68 -10.11
CA THR A 27 18.08 26.99 -10.30
C THR A 27 17.28 27.39 -9.06
N ARG A 28 17.40 28.68 -8.72
CA ARG A 28 16.76 29.47 -7.67
C ARG A 28 15.28 29.75 -8.02
N ASP A 29 14.41 29.83 -7.00
CA ASP A 29 13.02 30.36 -6.95
C ASP A 29 12.00 29.37 -6.38
N ALA A 30 10.92 29.91 -5.76
CA ALA A 30 9.86 29.34 -4.91
C ALA A 30 9.13 28.06 -5.41
N ALA A 31 9.61 27.48 -6.50
CA ALA A 31 9.40 26.11 -6.94
C ALA A 31 10.08 24.98 -6.14
N PRO A 32 10.88 25.16 -5.04
CA PRO A 32 11.64 24.05 -4.50
C PRO A 32 10.72 23.09 -3.74
N ILE A 33 9.71 23.59 -3.01
CA ILE A 33 8.80 22.73 -2.22
C ILE A 33 8.00 21.79 -3.12
N VAL A 34 7.41 22.31 -4.21
CA VAL A 34 6.63 21.49 -5.15
C VAL A 34 7.53 20.52 -5.93
N ARG A 35 8.76 20.93 -6.26
CA ARG A 35 9.76 20.04 -6.87
C ARG A 35 10.18 18.92 -5.91
N ILE A 36 10.39 19.24 -4.64
CA ILE A 36 10.72 18.26 -3.59
C ILE A 36 9.56 17.27 -3.44
N ALA A 37 8.31 17.74 -3.35
CA ALA A 37 7.14 16.87 -3.25
C ALA A 37 6.99 15.96 -4.48
N LEU A 38 7.21 16.48 -5.69
CA LEU A 38 7.22 15.69 -6.92
C LEU A 38 8.32 14.63 -6.91
N MET A 39 9.52 14.97 -6.45
CA MET A 39 10.64 14.02 -6.41
C MET A 39 10.46 12.96 -5.33
N ILE A 40 9.98 13.34 -4.14
CA ILE A 40 9.67 12.37 -3.08
C ILE A 40 8.58 11.42 -3.56
N SER A 41 7.50 11.92 -4.18
CA SER A 41 6.44 11.07 -4.72
C SER A 41 6.94 10.18 -5.85
N ALA A 42 7.67 10.72 -6.84
CA ALA A 42 8.22 9.91 -7.93
C ALA A 42 9.21 8.83 -7.44
N ALA A 43 10.09 9.18 -6.50
CA ALA A 43 11.02 8.23 -5.89
C ALA A 43 10.29 7.15 -5.10
N TRP A 44 9.27 7.53 -4.32
CA TRP A 44 8.45 6.61 -3.56
C TRP A 44 7.65 5.67 -4.45
N ALA A 45 7.09 6.17 -5.56
CA ALA A 45 6.40 5.34 -6.54
C ALA A 45 7.35 4.31 -7.17
N GLY A 46 8.56 4.73 -7.55
CA GLY A 46 9.58 3.83 -8.08
C GLY A 46 10.01 2.77 -7.05
N LEU A 47 10.21 3.18 -5.80
CA LEU A 47 10.57 2.27 -4.71
C LEU A 47 9.44 1.28 -4.41
N ALA A 48 8.20 1.76 -4.32
CA ALA A 48 7.03 0.90 -4.10
C ALA A 48 6.90 -0.14 -5.21
N LEU A 49 7.05 0.27 -6.48
CA LEU A 49 6.96 -0.64 -7.63
C LEU A 49 8.09 -1.69 -7.60
N LEU A 50 9.33 -1.27 -7.35
CA LEU A 50 10.46 -2.18 -7.23
C LEU A 50 10.25 -3.17 -6.07
N TRP A 51 9.81 -2.67 -4.91
CA TRP A 51 9.54 -3.49 -3.74
C TRP A 51 8.41 -4.49 -3.99
N GLY A 52 7.33 -4.08 -4.67
CA GLY A 52 6.25 -4.99 -5.07
C GLY A 52 6.75 -6.10 -5.98
N VAL A 53 7.52 -5.78 -7.02
CA VAL A 53 8.10 -6.78 -7.93
C VAL A 53 9.01 -7.75 -7.17
N VAL A 54 9.91 -7.24 -6.32
CA VAL A 54 10.78 -8.08 -5.49
C VAL A 54 9.93 -8.99 -4.60
N ARG A 55 8.93 -8.46 -3.89
CA ARG A 55 8.06 -9.26 -3.02
C ARG A 55 7.29 -10.34 -3.77
N THR A 56 6.76 -10.03 -4.95
CA THR A 56 6.10 -11.01 -5.83
C THR A 56 7.05 -12.13 -6.26
N VAL A 57 8.31 -11.82 -6.59
CA VAL A 57 9.32 -12.83 -6.94
C VAL A 57 9.68 -13.69 -5.73
N LEU A 58 9.83 -13.08 -4.56
CA LEU A 58 10.18 -13.78 -3.33
C LEU A 58 9.13 -14.84 -2.94
N TRP A 59 7.85 -14.67 -3.31
CA TRP A 59 6.80 -15.67 -3.03
C TRP A 59 7.10 -17.04 -3.64
N PHE A 60 7.85 -17.07 -4.74
CA PHE A 60 8.22 -18.30 -5.44
C PHE A 60 9.62 -18.81 -5.10
N GLN A 61 10.36 -18.12 -4.23
CA GLN A 61 11.69 -18.54 -3.83
C GLN A 61 11.61 -19.57 -2.69
N PRO A 62 12.31 -20.71 -2.79
CA PRO A 62 12.36 -21.70 -1.72
C PRO A 62 13.17 -21.16 -0.53
N GLY A 63 12.76 -21.52 0.68
CA GLY A 63 13.45 -21.16 1.93
C GLY A 63 13.28 -19.72 2.40
N ILE A 64 12.50 -18.89 1.69
CA ILE A 64 12.25 -17.50 2.06
C ILE A 64 10.85 -17.38 2.68
N GLY A 65 10.82 -17.04 3.97
CA GLY A 65 9.57 -16.74 4.67
C GLY A 65 9.10 -15.31 4.41
N ILE A 66 7.97 -15.16 3.71
CA ILE A 66 7.33 -13.84 3.54
C ILE A 66 6.30 -13.64 4.65
N PRO A 67 6.38 -12.52 5.39
CA PRO A 67 5.34 -12.17 6.34
C PRO A 67 4.08 -11.73 5.59
N PHE A 68 2.94 -12.28 6.00
CA PHE A 68 1.62 -11.87 5.57
C PHE A 68 0.70 -11.78 6.79
N THR A 69 -0.32 -10.94 6.68
CA THR A 69 -1.26 -10.68 7.77
C THR A 69 -2.63 -11.19 7.37
N VAL A 70 -3.25 -11.96 8.25
CA VAL A 70 -4.61 -12.49 8.08
C VAL A 70 -5.48 -11.95 9.22
N ARG A 71 -6.68 -11.49 8.88
CA ARG A 71 -7.66 -11.14 9.91
C ARG A 71 -8.36 -12.41 10.38
N THR A 72 -8.36 -12.62 11.68
CA THR A 72 -8.98 -13.80 12.31
C THR A 72 -10.24 -13.37 13.05
N LEU A 73 -11.17 -14.31 13.22
CA LEU A 73 -12.21 -14.15 14.22
C LEU A 73 -11.54 -14.02 15.60
N ALA A 74 -12.21 -13.34 16.53
CA ALA A 74 -11.70 -13.22 17.89
C ALA A 74 -11.45 -14.62 18.45
N TYR A 75 -10.18 -14.97 18.61
CA TYR A 75 -9.74 -16.28 19.03
C TYR A 75 -9.20 -16.25 20.46
N TRP A 76 -9.58 -17.24 21.25
CA TRP A 76 -9.20 -17.40 22.65
C TRP A 76 -8.94 -18.89 22.94
N PRO A 77 -7.92 -19.24 23.77
CA PRO A 77 -6.95 -18.37 24.45
C PRO A 77 -5.84 -17.86 23.51
N VAL A 78 -5.23 -16.72 23.88
CA VAL A 78 -4.02 -16.21 23.19
C VAL A 78 -2.90 -17.26 23.37
N PRO A 79 -2.29 -17.77 22.28
CA PRO A 79 -1.21 -18.75 22.37
C PRO A 79 -0.03 -18.22 23.21
N GLU A 80 0.62 -19.07 23.99
CA GLU A 80 1.75 -18.69 24.85
C GLU A 80 2.94 -18.08 24.05
N SER A 81 3.03 -18.37 22.75
CA SER A 81 4.03 -17.79 21.85
C SER A 81 3.76 -16.34 21.43
N SER A 82 2.61 -15.75 21.82
CA SER A 82 2.26 -14.35 21.50
C SER A 82 2.79 -13.34 22.54
N ASP A 83 3.16 -13.80 23.74
CA ASP A 83 3.45 -12.93 24.89
C ASP A 83 4.85 -13.17 25.46
N ALA A 84 5.86 -12.52 24.88
CA ALA A 84 7.09 -12.20 25.61
C ALA A 84 6.91 -11.03 26.61
N LEU A 85 5.67 -10.63 26.92
CA LEU A 85 5.36 -9.45 27.75
C LEU A 85 4.29 -9.68 28.85
N ALA A 86 4.11 -10.91 29.33
CA ALA A 86 3.25 -11.21 30.49
C ALA A 86 4.03 -11.37 31.82
N THR A 87 5.21 -10.77 31.93
CA THR A 87 6.04 -10.82 33.16
C THR A 87 5.65 -9.71 34.14
N ALA A 88 4.42 -9.74 34.66
CA ALA A 88 4.03 -9.24 35.99
C ALA A 88 2.50 -9.27 36.17
N GLY A 89 1.99 -10.28 36.89
CA GLY A 89 0.76 -10.17 37.67
C GLY A 89 -0.56 -10.04 36.89
N SER A 90 -1.23 -11.17 36.68
CA SER A 90 -2.71 -11.33 36.72
C SER A 90 -3.59 -10.15 36.27
N ILE A 91 -3.48 -9.74 35.00
CA ILE A 91 -4.56 -9.01 34.32
C ILE A 91 -5.05 -9.93 33.21
N GLN A 92 -6.21 -10.55 33.45
CA GLN A 92 -6.93 -11.31 32.44
C GLN A 92 -7.47 -10.30 31.42
N LEU A 93 -6.71 -10.07 30.35
CA LEU A 93 -7.15 -9.25 29.22
C LEU A 93 -8.28 -10.00 28.51
N ASP A 94 -9.51 -9.52 28.69
CA ASP A 94 -10.67 -9.91 27.91
C ASP A 94 -10.50 -9.38 26.48
N GLY A 95 -9.77 -10.14 25.66
CA GLY A 95 -9.36 -9.69 24.33
C GLY A 95 -8.61 -10.79 23.58
N GLY A 96 -9.34 -11.59 22.80
CA GLY A 96 -8.73 -12.47 21.79
C GLY A 96 -8.02 -11.68 20.69
N PHE A 97 -7.16 -12.33 19.91
CA PHE A 97 -6.52 -11.67 18.77
C PHE A 97 -7.42 -11.69 17.53
N THR A 98 -7.43 -10.58 16.78
CA THR A 98 -8.19 -10.40 15.52
C THR A 98 -7.27 -10.23 14.30
N LEU A 99 -5.96 -10.19 14.53
CA LEU A 99 -4.92 -10.06 13.52
C LEU A 99 -3.83 -11.09 13.82
N ALA A 100 -3.55 -11.97 12.86
CA ALA A 100 -2.45 -12.92 12.91
C ALA A 100 -1.41 -12.53 11.85
N GLN A 101 -0.17 -12.30 12.27
CA GLN A 101 0.96 -12.16 11.37
C GLN A 101 1.67 -13.51 11.25
N LEU A 102 1.69 -14.05 10.04
CA LEU A 102 2.21 -15.38 9.74
C LEU A 102 3.41 -15.24 8.81
N THR A 103 4.43 -16.06 9.03
CA THR A 103 5.58 -16.18 8.13
C THR A 103 5.59 -17.60 7.59
N SER A 104 5.41 -17.77 6.29
CA SER A 104 5.33 -19.10 5.68
C SER A 104 6.70 -19.60 5.25
N PHE A 105 7.23 -20.65 5.90
CA PHE A 105 8.44 -21.33 5.44
C PHE A 105 8.04 -22.56 4.63
N ASP A 106 8.14 -22.47 3.30
CA ASP A 106 7.97 -23.54 2.30
C ASP A 106 6.70 -24.40 2.31
N LEU A 107 5.84 -24.30 3.33
CA LEU A 107 4.64 -25.11 3.51
C LEU A 107 3.50 -24.76 2.56
N LEU A 108 3.44 -23.49 2.14
CA LEU A 108 2.32 -23.01 1.35
C LEU A 108 2.33 -23.63 -0.05
N SER A 109 1.16 -24.07 -0.51
CA SER A 109 0.97 -24.58 -1.86
C SER A 109 1.20 -23.48 -2.91
N THR A 110 1.66 -23.87 -4.10
CA THR A 110 1.86 -22.95 -5.23
C THR A 110 0.64 -22.07 -5.57
N PRO A 111 -0.62 -22.59 -5.61
CA PRO A 111 -1.77 -21.73 -5.88
C PRO A 111 -2.00 -20.69 -4.77
N THR A 112 -1.83 -21.06 -3.51
CA THR A 112 -1.97 -20.13 -2.37
C THR A 112 -0.93 -19.01 -2.42
N ARG A 113 0.33 -19.35 -2.73
CA ARG A 113 1.39 -18.36 -2.97
C ARG A 113 1.04 -17.42 -4.13
N GLY A 114 0.46 -17.96 -5.21
CA GLY A 114 0.02 -17.17 -6.36
C GLY A 114 -1.04 -16.13 -5.99
N ILE A 115 -2.06 -16.52 -5.22
CA ILE A 115 -3.12 -15.61 -4.77
C ILE A 115 -2.56 -14.51 -3.87
N LEU A 116 -1.69 -14.86 -2.91
CA LEU A 116 -1.05 -13.89 -2.02
C LEU A 116 -0.14 -12.92 -2.78
N ALA A 117 0.62 -13.43 -3.76
CA ALA A 117 1.46 -12.61 -4.62
C ALA A 117 0.64 -11.63 -5.48
N VAL A 118 -0.53 -12.06 -5.98
CA VAL A 118 -1.48 -11.18 -6.69
C VAL A 118 -2.05 -10.11 -5.75
N GLY A 119 -2.41 -10.50 -4.52
CA GLY A 119 -2.88 -9.54 -3.49
C GLY A 119 -1.85 -8.46 -3.19
N ASP A 120 -0.58 -8.85 -2.99
CA ASP A 120 0.53 -7.91 -2.77
C ASP A 120 0.77 -7.00 -3.99
N LEU A 121 0.67 -7.54 -5.20
CA LEU A 121 0.88 -6.78 -6.43
C LEU A 121 -0.24 -5.76 -6.66
N LEU A 122 -1.48 -6.13 -6.38
CA LEU A 122 -2.62 -5.21 -6.42
C LEU A 122 -2.49 -4.10 -5.38
N GLY A 123 -2.12 -4.44 -4.15
CA GLY A 123 -1.90 -3.45 -3.09
C GLY A 123 -0.75 -2.48 -3.39
N THR A 124 0.33 -2.99 -3.97
CA THR A 124 1.44 -2.15 -4.43
C THR A 124 1.00 -1.25 -5.59
N GLY A 125 0.28 -1.81 -6.57
CA GLY A 125 -0.25 -1.05 -7.70
C GLY A 125 -1.14 0.10 -7.27
N LEU A 126 -2.01 -0.14 -6.28
CA LEU A 126 -2.86 0.89 -5.66
C LEU A 126 -2.03 2.05 -5.09
N THR A 127 -0.97 1.72 -4.35
CA THR A 127 -0.05 2.71 -3.78
C THR A 127 0.63 3.53 -4.87
N VAL A 128 1.11 2.87 -5.93
CA VAL A 128 1.75 3.53 -7.08
C VAL A 128 0.78 4.48 -7.79
N VAL A 129 -0.50 4.12 -7.93
CA VAL A 129 -1.53 4.98 -8.55
C VAL A 129 -1.76 6.24 -7.73
N ILE A 130 -1.92 6.11 -6.40
CA ILE A 130 -2.13 7.26 -5.51
C ILE A 130 -0.92 8.21 -5.55
N VAL A 131 0.28 7.65 -5.45
CA VAL A 131 1.52 8.45 -5.45
C VAL A 131 1.76 9.08 -6.82
N GLY A 132 1.42 8.36 -7.90
CA GLY A 132 1.50 8.86 -9.28
C GLY A 132 0.58 10.05 -9.54
N LEU A 133 -0.63 10.06 -8.96
CA LEU A 133 -1.51 11.23 -9.00
C LEU A 133 -0.88 12.45 -8.34
N ILE A 134 -0.30 12.28 -7.15
CA ILE A 134 0.33 13.37 -6.41
C ILE A 134 1.50 13.94 -7.23
N ALA A 135 2.36 13.06 -7.77
CA ALA A 135 3.46 13.46 -8.63
C ALA A 135 2.96 14.26 -9.86
N LEU A 136 1.89 13.79 -10.50
CA LEU A 136 1.31 14.47 -11.66
C LEU A 136 0.69 15.82 -11.30
N ALA A 137 -0.01 15.92 -10.18
CA ALA A 137 -0.57 17.18 -9.69
C ALA A 137 0.55 18.21 -9.43
N CYS A 138 1.63 17.81 -8.76
CA CYS A 138 2.81 18.65 -8.57
C CYS A 138 3.45 19.07 -9.91
N PHE A 139 3.51 18.16 -10.88
CA PHE A 139 4.12 18.45 -12.20
C PHE A 139 3.33 19.52 -12.95
N ARG A 140 2.00 19.41 -12.94
CA ARG A 140 1.11 20.39 -13.59
C ARG A 140 1.14 21.75 -12.90
N PHE A 141 1.27 21.77 -11.57
CA PHE A 141 1.47 23.00 -10.82
C PHE A 141 2.75 23.72 -11.25
N ILE A 142 3.86 23.00 -11.42
CA ILE A 142 5.14 23.56 -11.90
C ILE A 142 5.02 24.08 -13.34
N GLN A 143 4.19 23.47 -14.18
CA GLN A 143 3.95 23.92 -15.56
C GLN A 143 3.06 25.18 -15.67
N GLY A 144 2.61 25.76 -14.55
CA GLY A 144 1.72 26.92 -14.55
C GLY A 144 0.30 26.60 -15.03
N LYS A 145 -0.08 25.31 -15.06
CA LYS A 145 -1.43 24.85 -15.44
C LYS A 145 -2.12 24.14 -14.27
N PRO A 146 -2.37 24.84 -13.14
CA PRO A 146 -2.90 24.21 -11.93
C PRO A 146 -4.31 23.62 -12.11
N PHE A 147 -5.12 24.16 -13.04
CA PHE A 147 -6.48 23.68 -13.33
C PHE A 147 -6.59 23.08 -14.72
N ALA A 148 -5.63 22.25 -15.12
CA ALA A 148 -5.78 21.50 -16.37
C ALA A 148 -7.00 20.55 -16.26
N PRO A 149 -7.98 20.54 -17.19
CA PRO A 149 -9.14 19.65 -17.13
C PRO A 149 -8.74 18.16 -17.11
N GLU A 150 -7.54 17.84 -17.56
CA GLU A 150 -6.93 16.52 -17.45
C GLU A 150 -6.76 16.06 -15.99
N LEU A 151 -6.48 16.96 -15.04
CA LEU A 151 -6.35 16.61 -13.61
C LEU A 151 -7.69 16.15 -13.02
N ALA A 152 -8.80 16.79 -13.41
CA ALA A 152 -10.13 16.34 -13.01
C ALA A 152 -10.42 14.94 -13.56
N ARG A 153 -10.13 14.70 -14.85
CA ARG A 153 -10.32 13.38 -15.46
C ARG A 153 -9.48 12.30 -14.78
N LEU A 154 -8.21 12.60 -14.50
CA LEU A 154 -7.28 11.64 -13.89
C LEU A 154 -7.58 11.37 -12.42
N SER A 155 -8.01 12.38 -11.65
CA SER A 155 -8.45 12.17 -10.27
C SER A 155 -9.72 11.32 -10.20
N LEU A 156 -10.65 11.45 -11.15
CA LEU A 156 -11.83 10.57 -11.24
C LEU A 156 -11.47 9.14 -11.63
N ILE A 157 -10.55 8.96 -12.60
CA ILE A 157 -10.03 7.63 -12.96
C ILE A 157 -9.37 6.99 -11.73
N ALA A 158 -8.52 7.72 -11.03
CA ALA A 158 -7.86 7.19 -9.85
C ALA A 158 -8.81 6.97 -8.68
N ALA A 159 -9.85 7.78 -8.49
CA ALA A 159 -10.92 7.49 -7.52
C ALA A 159 -11.56 6.13 -7.83
N SER A 160 -11.84 5.86 -9.10
CA SER A 160 -12.40 4.59 -9.57
C SER A 160 -11.44 3.42 -9.33
N VAL A 161 -10.16 3.61 -9.65
CA VAL A 161 -9.09 2.61 -9.41
C VAL A 161 -8.88 2.36 -7.92
N VAL A 162 -8.91 3.41 -7.08
CA VAL A 162 -8.79 3.26 -5.63
C VAL A 162 -9.96 2.49 -5.06
N LEU A 163 -11.19 2.81 -5.48
CA LEU A 163 -12.39 2.14 -5.02
C LEU A 163 -12.37 0.66 -5.39
N VAL A 164 -12.24 0.36 -6.69
CA VAL A 164 -12.31 -1.01 -7.20
C VAL A 164 -11.06 -1.80 -6.78
N GLY A 165 -9.88 -1.22 -6.96
CA GLY A 165 -8.60 -1.84 -6.63
C GLY A 165 -8.42 -2.03 -5.13
N GLY A 166 -8.85 -1.08 -4.30
CA GLY A 166 -8.78 -1.19 -2.85
C GLY A 166 -9.65 -2.31 -2.30
N ILE A 167 -10.89 -2.43 -2.78
CA ILE A 167 -11.78 -3.53 -2.38
C ILE A 167 -11.27 -4.86 -2.94
N ALA A 168 -10.88 -4.92 -4.22
CA ALA A 168 -10.35 -6.13 -4.84
C ALA A 168 -9.10 -6.66 -4.12
N THR A 169 -8.17 -5.76 -3.77
CA THR A 169 -6.95 -6.12 -3.02
C THR A 169 -7.31 -6.76 -1.68
N GLN A 170 -8.26 -6.18 -0.94
CA GLN A 170 -8.67 -6.72 0.36
C GLN A 170 -9.33 -8.09 0.22
N VAL A 171 -10.21 -8.27 -0.78
CA VAL A 171 -10.86 -9.56 -1.03
C VAL A 171 -9.83 -10.64 -1.38
N VAL A 172 -8.88 -10.34 -2.28
CA VAL A 172 -7.83 -11.27 -2.68
C VAL A 172 -6.91 -11.60 -1.50
N ALA A 173 -6.52 -10.61 -0.70
CA ALA A 173 -5.67 -10.80 0.47
C ALA A 173 -6.36 -11.64 1.55
N GLN A 174 -7.64 -11.40 1.84
CA GLN A 174 -8.41 -12.21 2.79
C GLN A 174 -8.58 -13.64 2.29
N TYR A 175 -8.88 -13.82 0.99
CA TYR A 175 -9.03 -15.14 0.40
C TYR A 175 -7.72 -15.94 0.38
N GLY A 176 -6.59 -15.30 0.02
CA GLY A 176 -5.28 -15.93 0.10
C GLY A 176 -4.89 -16.25 1.56
N GLY A 177 -5.23 -15.34 2.48
CA GLY A 177 -5.01 -15.52 3.91
C GLY A 177 -5.79 -16.68 4.51
N THR A 178 -7.06 -16.88 4.10
CA THR A 178 -7.89 -18.00 4.58
C THR A 178 -7.35 -19.34 4.10
N GLN A 179 -6.91 -19.43 2.83
CA GLN A 179 -6.28 -20.63 2.29
C GLN A 179 -4.95 -20.93 2.98
N ALA A 180 -4.10 -19.92 3.15
CA ALA A 180 -2.81 -20.07 3.83
C ALA A 180 -2.98 -20.52 5.28
N LEU A 181 -3.96 -19.97 6.00
CA LEU A 181 -4.27 -20.39 7.37
C LEU A 181 -4.77 -21.84 7.39
N ALA A 182 -5.65 -22.24 6.47
CA ALA A 182 -6.15 -23.61 6.38
C ALA A 182 -5.01 -24.61 6.13
N GLU A 183 -4.05 -24.29 5.26
CA GLU A 183 -2.87 -25.12 5.01
C GLU A 183 -1.98 -25.24 6.25
N ILE A 184 -1.72 -24.14 6.96
CA ILE A 184 -0.91 -24.13 8.20
C ILE A 184 -1.58 -24.97 9.29
N VAL A 185 -2.89 -24.82 9.49
CA VAL A 185 -3.66 -25.59 10.48
C VAL A 185 -3.70 -27.06 10.09
N SER A 186 -3.92 -27.39 8.81
CA SER A 186 -3.93 -28.78 8.34
C SER A 186 -2.57 -29.50 8.51
N ALA A 187 -1.48 -28.73 8.55
CA ALA A 187 -0.14 -29.24 8.82
C ALA A 187 0.19 -29.33 10.31
N GLY A 188 -0.73 -28.95 11.21
CA GLY A 188 -0.52 -28.98 12.66
C GLY A 188 0.44 -27.91 13.18
N LEU A 189 0.69 -26.85 12.40
CA LEU A 189 1.62 -25.77 12.76
C LEU A 189 0.91 -24.51 13.28
N GLY A 190 -0.42 -24.52 13.35
CA GLY A 190 -1.24 -23.41 13.86
C GLY A 190 -2.00 -23.78 15.14
N PRO A 191 -2.45 -22.80 15.94
CA PRO A 191 -3.29 -23.06 17.10
C PRO A 191 -4.64 -23.66 16.68
N ASP A 192 -5.11 -24.66 17.42
CA ASP A 192 -6.35 -25.39 17.13
C ASP A 192 -7.58 -24.46 17.19
N GLY A 193 -8.35 -24.40 16.10
CA GLY A 193 -9.60 -23.64 16.06
C GLY A 193 -9.46 -22.17 15.64
N VAL A 194 -8.27 -21.71 15.24
CA VAL A 194 -8.11 -20.38 14.63
C VAL A 194 -8.82 -20.37 13.27
N GLN A 195 -9.79 -19.46 13.13
CA GLN A 195 -10.55 -19.29 11.90
C GLN A 195 -10.32 -17.88 11.33
N ALA A 196 -10.16 -17.81 10.01
CA ALA A 196 -10.08 -16.53 9.32
C ALA A 196 -11.44 -15.81 9.37
N ALA A 197 -11.43 -14.50 9.55
CA ALA A 197 -12.64 -13.67 9.57
C ALA A 197 -13.37 -13.64 8.22
N GLY A 198 -12.67 -14.04 7.15
CA GLY A 198 -13.20 -14.08 5.79
C GLY A 198 -13.52 -12.68 5.24
N ILE A 199 -14.50 -12.62 4.34
CA ILE A 199 -14.85 -11.40 3.59
C ILE A 199 -15.50 -10.33 4.48
N TRP A 200 -15.89 -10.66 5.72
CA TRP A 200 -16.58 -9.75 6.62
C TRP A 200 -15.66 -8.68 7.24
N ALA A 201 -14.34 -8.84 7.14
CA ALA A 201 -13.35 -7.94 7.71
C ALA A 201 -12.73 -6.98 6.67
N ILE A 202 -13.57 -6.39 5.82
CA ILE A 202 -13.15 -5.37 4.84
C ILE A 202 -13.09 -4.00 5.52
N ASP A 203 -11.96 -3.33 5.34
CA ASP A 203 -11.76 -1.94 5.71
C ASP A 203 -12.38 -1.00 4.67
N TRP A 204 -13.18 -0.05 5.14
CA TRP A 204 -13.91 0.91 4.30
C TRP A 204 -13.09 2.11 3.84
N TRP A 205 -11.80 2.19 4.22
CA TRP A 205 -10.93 3.32 3.86
C TRP A 205 -10.84 3.60 2.35
N PRO A 206 -10.85 2.62 1.41
CA PRO A 206 -10.77 2.92 -0.01
C PRO A 206 -12.00 3.66 -0.52
N VAL A 207 -13.16 3.39 0.08
CA VAL A 207 -14.42 4.07 -0.25
C VAL A 207 -14.32 5.54 0.14
N TRP A 208 -13.87 5.83 1.36
CA TRP A 208 -13.67 7.20 1.82
C TRP A 208 -12.65 7.96 0.97
N LEU A 209 -11.54 7.31 0.61
CA LEU A 209 -10.50 7.92 -0.22
C LEU A 209 -10.99 8.18 -1.65
N ALA A 210 -11.77 7.26 -2.23
CA ALA A 210 -12.38 7.44 -3.55
C ALA A 210 -13.39 8.60 -3.56
N ILE A 211 -14.22 8.73 -2.52
CA ILE A 211 -15.14 9.87 -2.38
C ILE A 211 -14.36 11.18 -2.29
N GLY A 212 -13.28 11.22 -1.51
CA GLY A 212 -12.41 12.41 -1.40
C GLY A 212 -11.79 12.81 -2.75
N LEU A 213 -11.29 11.85 -3.52
CA LEU A 213 -10.73 12.09 -4.86
C LEU A 213 -11.81 12.54 -5.86
N ALA A 214 -13.02 11.98 -5.80
CA ALA A 214 -14.14 12.40 -6.63
C ALA A 214 -14.59 13.83 -6.31
N ALA A 215 -14.64 14.19 -5.02
CA ALA A 215 -14.92 15.56 -4.59
C ALA A 215 -13.83 16.54 -5.06
N PHE A 216 -12.56 16.15 -4.97
CA PHE A 216 -11.44 16.93 -5.50
C PHE A 216 -11.54 17.14 -7.02
N SER A 217 -11.91 16.10 -7.78
CA SER A 217 -12.21 16.23 -9.21
C SER A 217 -13.29 17.26 -9.50
N ALA A 218 -14.38 17.26 -8.71
CA ALA A 218 -15.48 18.20 -8.88
C ALA A 218 -15.02 19.64 -8.59
N LEU A 219 -14.21 19.84 -7.55
CA LEU A 219 -13.64 21.14 -7.20
C LEU A 219 -12.75 21.69 -8.31
N MET A 220 -11.86 20.87 -8.87
CA MET A 220 -10.99 21.28 -9.98
C MET A 220 -11.81 21.69 -11.21
N ARG A 221 -12.91 20.97 -11.51
CA ARG A 221 -13.80 21.33 -12.62
C ARG A 221 -14.46 22.70 -12.40
N HIS A 222 -14.88 23.03 -11.17
CA HIS A 222 -15.43 24.35 -10.87
C HIS A 222 -14.35 25.45 -10.98
N GLY A 223 -13.13 25.19 -10.51
CA GLY A 223 -12.00 26.11 -10.68
C GLY A 223 -11.73 26.47 -12.14
N THR A 224 -11.82 25.49 -13.06
CA THR A 224 -11.63 25.75 -14.50
C THR A 224 -12.68 26.66 -15.10
N VAL A 225 -13.93 26.57 -14.63
CA VAL A 225 -15.03 27.41 -15.13
C VAL A 225 -14.81 28.85 -14.68
N LEU A 226 -14.49 29.05 -13.39
CA LEU A 226 -14.22 30.38 -12.83
C LEU A 226 -13.03 31.07 -13.51
N GLN A 227 -11.96 30.33 -13.83
CA GLN A 227 -10.84 30.89 -14.58
C GLN A 227 -11.23 31.36 -15.98
N ARG A 228 -12.01 30.56 -16.72
CA ARG A 228 -12.49 30.94 -18.06
C ARG A 228 -13.40 32.15 -18.04
N GLU A 229 -14.27 32.27 -17.04
CA GLU A 229 -15.15 33.44 -16.88
C GLU A 229 -14.35 34.72 -16.57
N THR A 230 -13.25 34.60 -15.82
CA THR A 230 -12.39 35.74 -15.48
C THR A 230 -11.53 36.18 -16.67
N GLU A 231 -10.99 35.23 -17.45
CA GLU A 231 -10.22 35.53 -18.66
C GLU A 231 -11.06 36.18 -19.77
N GLY A 232 -12.39 35.97 -19.78
CA GLY A 232 -13.30 36.60 -20.73
C GLY A 232 -13.74 38.04 -20.38
N LEU A 233 -13.37 38.54 -19.20
CA LEU A 233 -13.71 39.89 -18.72
C LEU A 233 -12.57 40.92 -18.91
N VAL A 234 -11.42 40.49 -19.46
CA VAL A 234 -10.23 41.33 -19.70
C VAL A 234 -10.06 41.63 -21.19
#